data_AF-A0A7J8M4M8-F1
#
_entry.id   AF-A0A7J8M4M8-F1
#
_cell.length_a   1.000
_cell.length_b   1.000
_cell.length_c   1.000
_cell.angle_alpha   90.00
_cell.angle_beta   90.00
_cell.angle_gamma   90.00
#
_symmetry.space_group_name_H-M   'P 1'
#
loop_
_entity.id
_entity.type
_entity.pdbx_description
1 polymer ?
#
loop_
_entity_poly.entity_id
_entity_poly.type
_entity_poly.pdbx_seq_one_letter_code
_entity_poly.pdbx_strand_id
1 'polypeptide(L)'
;MVLCTSLYQVLGISVGASNLEIKAAYRRLARVCHPDVAEIGRKDLSAEEFLKIHTAYSTLSDPEKRAVYDSKLIWRRQRPLVSASRVTGYNKGRSWETDQC
;
A
#
# COMPACT_ATOMS: atom_id res chain seq x y z
N MET A 1 -9.90 -12.74 9.00
CA MET A 1 -10.11 -11.97 7.75
C MET A 1 -8.89 -11.09 7.52
N VAL A 2 -8.00 -11.44 6.59
CA VAL A 2 -6.79 -10.66 6.33
C VAL A 2 -7.06 -9.71 5.16
N LEU A 3 -7.53 -8.51 5.51
CA LEU A 3 -7.65 -7.38 4.60
C LEU A 3 -6.44 -6.46 4.84
N CYS A 4 -5.36 -6.56 4.08
CA CYS A 4 -4.46 -5.43 3.92
C CYS A 4 -3.57 -5.57 2.67
N THR A 5 -4.16 -5.30 1.50
CA THR A 5 -3.60 -4.61 0.30
C THR A 5 -2.07 -4.46 0.16
N SER A 6 -1.30 -5.50 0.47
CA SER A 6 0.16 -5.48 0.41
C SER A 6 0.61 -6.21 -0.84
N LEU A 7 1.68 -5.73 -1.48
CA LEU A 7 2.23 -6.35 -2.69
C LEU A 7 2.61 -7.83 -2.44
N TYR A 8 3.02 -8.16 -1.22
CA TYR A 8 3.28 -9.53 -0.77
C TYR A 8 1.99 -10.38 -0.76
N GLN A 9 0.86 -9.81 -0.33
CA GLN A 9 -0.42 -10.50 -0.30
C GLN A 9 -0.97 -10.74 -1.72
N VAL A 10 -0.74 -9.81 -2.65
CA VAL A 10 -1.09 -9.98 -4.09
C VAL A 10 -0.36 -11.16 -4.70
N LEU A 11 0.91 -11.36 -4.31
CA LEU A 11 1.70 -12.52 -4.73
C LEU A 11 1.44 -13.78 -3.88
N GLY A 12 0.65 -13.68 -2.80
CA GLY A 12 0.38 -14.79 -1.88
C GLY A 12 1.59 -15.24 -1.06
N ILE A 13 2.55 -14.34 -0.82
CA ILE A 13 3.80 -14.62 -0.10
C ILE A 13 3.89 -13.82 1.19
N SER A 14 4.79 -14.22 2.09
CA SER A 14 5.01 -13.53 3.37
C SER A 14 5.90 -12.28 3.23
N VAL A 15 5.73 -11.33 4.13
CA VAL A 15 6.56 -10.10 4.23
C VAL A 15 7.93 -10.50 4.78
N GLY A 16 8.87 -10.78 3.89
CA GLY A 16 10.16 -11.41 4.23
C GLY A 16 10.57 -12.50 3.25
N ALA A 17 9.70 -12.87 2.31
CA ALA A 17 10.01 -13.82 1.26
C ALA A 17 11.26 -13.40 0.45
N SER A 18 12.04 -14.40 0.06
CA SER A 18 13.24 -14.24 -0.74
C SER A 18 12.91 -13.86 -2.20
N ASN A 19 13.89 -13.30 -2.92
CA ASN A 19 13.74 -13.02 -4.35
C ASN A 19 13.38 -14.27 -5.18
N LEU A 20 13.83 -15.44 -4.74
CA LEU A 20 13.50 -16.72 -5.38
C LEU A 20 12.02 -17.04 -5.22
N GLU A 21 11.46 -16.85 -4.02
CA GLU A 21 10.04 -17.05 -3.75
C GLU A 21 9.16 -16.06 -4.50
N ILE A 22 9.56 -14.79 -4.58
CA ILE A 22 8.87 -13.75 -5.37
C ILE A 22 8.78 -14.17 -6.84
N LYS A 23 9.90 -14.61 -7.44
CA LYS A 23 9.94 -15.11 -8.83
C LYS A 23 9.11 -16.38 -9.01
N ALA A 24 9.18 -17.31 -8.05
CA ALA A 24 8.42 -18.55 -8.11
C ALA A 24 6.90 -18.30 -8.05
N ALA A 25 6.45 -17.41 -7.16
CA ALA A 25 5.06 -17.00 -7.03
C ALA A 25 4.55 -16.33 -8.32
N TYR A 26 5.31 -15.39 -8.88
CA TYR A 26 4.98 -14.76 -10.17
C TYR A 26 4.78 -15.79 -11.29
N ARG A 27 5.70 -16.75 -11.43
CA ARG A 27 5.60 -17.83 -12.43
C ARG A 27 4.40 -18.77 -12.21
N ARG A 28 3.94 -18.94 -10.97
CA ARG A 28 2.73 -19.73 -10.67
C ARG A 28 1.49 -18.96 -11.08
N LEU A 29 1.40 -17.69 -10.67
CA LEU A 29 0.24 -16.84 -10.94
C LEU A 29 0.08 -16.51 -12.43
N ALA A 30 1.19 -16.27 -13.15
CA ALA A 30 1.17 -16.06 -14.60
C ALA A 30 0.59 -17.25 -15.38
N ARG A 31 0.76 -18.49 -14.88
CA ARG A 31 0.16 -19.69 -15.48
C ARG A 31 -1.35 -19.78 -15.21
N VAL A 32 -1.80 -19.32 -14.04
CA VAL A 32 -3.21 -19.31 -13.65
C VAL A 32 -3.98 -18.23 -14.42
N CYS A 33 -3.36 -17.08 -14.66
CA CYS A 33 -3.96 -15.99 -15.44
C CYS A 33 -3.90 -16.22 -16.97
N HIS A 34 -3.32 -17.33 -17.45
CA HIS A 34 -3.16 -17.58 -18.87
C HIS A 34 -4.54 -17.74 -19.56
N PRO A 35 -4.79 -17.09 -20.71
CA PRO A 35 -6.10 -17.08 -21.37
C PRO A 35 -6.58 -18.47 -21.82
N ASP A 36 -5.67 -19.44 -21.93
CA ASP A 36 -5.94 -20.84 -22.26
C ASP A 36 -6.55 -21.64 -21.08
N VAL A 37 -6.36 -21.15 -19.84
CA VAL A 37 -6.95 -21.74 -18.61
C VAL A 37 -8.18 -20.96 -18.16
N ALA A 38 -8.30 -19.70 -18.59
CA ALA A 38 -9.47 -18.84 -18.36
C ALA A 38 -10.61 -19.18 -19.34
N GLU A 39 -10.96 -20.46 -19.43
CA GLU A 39 -12.12 -20.92 -20.17
C GLU A 39 -13.39 -20.56 -19.35
N ILE A 40 -14.35 -19.90 -20.00
CA ILE A 40 -15.73 -19.67 -19.54
C ILE A 40 -15.88 -18.53 -18.49
N GLY A 41 -15.88 -17.27 -18.96
CA GLY A 41 -16.65 -16.19 -18.32
C GLY A 41 -15.92 -15.24 -17.36
N ARG A 42 -14.59 -15.34 -17.17
CA ARG A 42 -13.83 -14.46 -16.24
C ARG A 42 -12.63 -13.74 -16.87
N LYS A 43 -12.67 -13.50 -18.19
CA LYS A 43 -11.54 -12.93 -18.94
C LYS A 43 -11.10 -11.55 -18.42
N ASP A 44 -12.06 -10.71 -18.02
CA ASP A 44 -11.79 -9.36 -17.52
C ASP A 44 -11.13 -9.38 -16.14
N LEU A 45 -11.56 -10.31 -15.26
CA LEU A 45 -10.98 -10.50 -13.93
C LEU A 45 -9.51 -10.96 -14.02
N SER A 46 -9.18 -11.78 -15.01
CA SER A 46 -7.81 -12.29 -15.19
C SER A 46 -6.80 -11.20 -15.57
N ALA A 47 -7.20 -10.24 -16.41
CA ALA A 47 -6.31 -9.17 -16.87
C ALA A 47 -5.97 -8.17 -15.75
N GLU A 48 -6.97 -7.78 -14.96
CA GLU A 48 -6.75 -6.87 -13.82
C GLU A 48 -5.94 -7.54 -12.70
N GLU A 49 -6.14 -8.83 -12.45
CA GLU A 49 -5.36 -9.60 -11.48
C GLU A 49 -3.91 -9.74 -11.95
N PHE A 50 -3.70 -10.05 -13.23
CA PHE A 50 -2.38 -10.12 -13.82
C PHE A 50 -1.63 -8.78 -13.70
N LEU A 51 -2.31 -7.65 -13.93
CA LEU A 51 -1.72 -6.33 -13.77
C LEU A 51 -1.31 -6.06 -12.30
N LYS A 52 -2.16 -6.43 -11.34
CA LYS A 52 -1.86 -6.34 -9.89
C LYS A 52 -0.62 -7.18 -9.54
N ILE A 53 -0.56 -8.42 -10.02
CA ILE A 53 0.56 -9.35 -9.84
C ILE A 53 1.85 -8.80 -10.45
N HIS A 54 1.78 -8.27 -11.67
CA HIS A 54 2.92 -7.70 -12.37
C HIS A 54 3.46 -6.45 -11.65
N THR A 55 2.58 -5.57 -11.19
CA THR A 55 2.94 -4.38 -10.42
C THR A 55 3.62 -4.74 -9.10
N ALA A 56 3.09 -5.75 -8.40
CA ALA A 56 3.68 -6.28 -7.18
C ALA A 56 5.06 -6.86 -7.44
N TYR A 57 5.21 -7.68 -8.47
CA TYR A 57 6.49 -8.26 -8.87
C TYR A 57 7.52 -7.17 -9.22
N SER A 58 7.16 -6.19 -10.07
CA SER A 58 8.07 -5.10 -10.50
C SER A 58 8.63 -4.27 -9.34
N THR A 59 7.84 -4.10 -8.28
CA THR A 59 8.26 -3.37 -7.07
C THR A 59 9.09 -4.25 -6.13
N LEU A 60 8.71 -5.52 -5.96
CA LEU A 60 9.36 -6.43 -5.01
C LEU A 60 10.61 -7.13 -5.57
N SER A 61 10.74 -7.23 -6.90
CA SER A 61 11.90 -7.83 -7.56
C SER A 61 13.14 -6.95 -7.49
N ASP A 62 12.94 -5.64 -7.34
CA ASP A 62 14.00 -4.65 -7.25
C ASP A 62 14.28 -4.35 -5.76
N PRO A 63 15.50 -4.62 -5.25
CA PRO A 63 15.81 -4.44 -3.84
C PRO A 63 15.69 -2.98 -3.39
N GLU A 64 15.94 -2.00 -4.26
CA GLU A 64 15.85 -0.58 -3.92
C GLU A 64 14.38 -0.17 -3.77
N LYS A 65 13.53 -0.53 -4.73
CA LYS A 65 12.09 -0.28 -4.66
C LYS A 65 11.43 -1.01 -3.50
N ARG A 66 11.87 -2.24 -3.23
CA ARG A 66 11.42 -3.03 -2.07
C ARG A 66 11.77 -2.33 -0.77
N ALA A 67 13.00 -1.84 -0.62
CA ALA A 67 13.42 -1.11 0.58
C ALA A 67 12.58 0.16 0.80
N VAL A 68 12.27 0.91 -0.27
CA VAL A 68 11.40 2.08 -0.21
C VAL A 68 9.97 1.69 0.18
N TYR A 69 9.45 0.60 -0.37
CA TYR A 69 8.11 0.09 -0.04
C TYR A 69 8.03 -0.38 1.42
N ASP A 70 9.01 -1.17 1.87
CA ASP A 70 9.10 -1.69 3.23
C ASP A 70 9.27 -0.54 4.24
N SER A 71 10.08 0.47 3.91
CA SER A 71 10.21 1.69 4.72
C SER A 71 8.87 2.43 4.85
N LYS A 72 8.15 2.64 3.74
CA LYS A 72 6.81 3.26 3.76
C LYS A 72 5.81 2.46 4.59
N LEU A 73 5.92 1.13 4.57
CA LEU A 73 5.06 0.25 5.37
C LEU A 73 5.31 0.44 6.88
N ILE A 74 6.58 0.60 7.27
CA ILE A 74 6.97 0.91 8.66
C ILE A 74 6.46 2.30 9.06
N TRP A 75 6.65 3.32 8.23
CA TRP A 75 6.16 4.69 8.49
C TRP A 75 4.64 4.75 8.63
N ARG A 76 3.89 4.00 7.80
CA ARG A 76 2.41 3.91 7.93
C ARG A 76 1.98 3.27 9.24
N ARG A 77 2.75 2.31 9.75
CA ARG A 77 2.50 1.65 11.04
C ARG A 77 2.85 2.52 12.24
N GLN A 78 3.73 3.51 12.05
CA GLN A 78 4.18 4.46 13.08
C GLN A 78 3.55 5.86 12.95
N ARG A 79 2.26 5.98 12.59
CA ARG A 79 1.52 7.19 12.99
C ARG A 79 1.16 7.01 14.47
N PRO A 80 1.71 7.80 15.41
CA PRO A 80 1.09 7.88 16.70
C PRO A 80 -0.31 8.45 16.44
N LEU A 81 -1.34 7.80 16.98
CA LEU A 81 -2.63 8.43 17.20
C LEU A 81 -2.37 9.54 18.24
N VAL A 82 -1.73 10.64 17.81
CA VAL A 82 -1.70 11.86 18.61
C VAL A 82 -3.15 12.31 18.66
N SER A 83 -3.80 11.91 19.76
CA SER A 83 -5.06 12.44 20.21
C SER A 83 -4.99 13.94 19.99
N ALA A 84 -5.89 14.46 19.16
CA ALA A 84 -6.10 15.88 19.01
C ALA A 84 -6.63 16.42 20.34
N SER A 85 -5.74 16.58 21.32
CA SER A 85 -5.98 17.39 22.50
C SER A 85 -6.03 18.84 22.03
N ARG A 86 -7.21 19.23 21.52
CA ARG A 86 -7.65 20.62 21.47
C ARG A 86 -7.85 21.10 22.91
N VAL A 87 -6.76 21.42 23.58
CA VAL A 87 -6.78 22.23 24.79
C VAL A 87 -5.58 23.15 24.71
N THR A 88 -5.83 24.43 24.44
CA THR A 88 -5.43 25.54 25.33
C THR A 88 -6.06 26.81 24.77
N GLY A 89 -7.02 27.36 25.51
CA GLY A 89 -7.56 28.67 25.24
C GLY A 89 -6.51 29.74 25.48
N TYR A 90 -6.44 30.70 24.57
CA TYR A 90 -5.90 32.02 24.84
C TYR A 90 -7.01 33.03 24.50
N ASN A 91 -7.82 33.34 25.51
CA ASN A 91 -8.58 34.58 25.54
C ASN A 91 -7.56 35.71 25.79
N LYS A 92 -7.25 36.47 24.74
CA LYS A 92 -6.57 37.76 24.88
C LYS A 92 -7.37 38.82 24.13
N GLY A 93 -8.27 39.45 24.88
CA GLY A 93 -8.32 40.90 25.02
C GLY A 93 -8.56 41.73 23.76
N ARG A 94 -9.77 42.27 23.68
CA ARG A 94 -10.12 43.48 22.90
C ARG A 94 -9.14 44.62 23.20
N SER A 95 -8.66 45.31 22.16
CA SER A 95 -8.55 46.78 22.16
C SER A 95 -8.27 47.26 20.74
N TRP A 96 -9.26 47.89 20.13
CA TRP A 96 -9.09 48.90 19.09
C TRP A 96 -10.01 50.03 19.49
N GLU A 97 -9.51 50.80 20.44
CA GLU A 97 -10.00 52.10 20.83
C GLU A 97 -9.65 53.04 19.66
N THR A 98 -10.67 53.43 18.91
CA THR A 98 -10.59 54.47 17.88
C THR A 98 -10.64 55.83 18.56
N ASP A 99 -9.48 56.43 18.81
CA ASP A 99 -9.33 57.88 18.96
C ASP A 99 -9.23 58.48 17.55
N GLN A 100 -10.29 59.11 17.04
CA GLN A 100 -10.48 60.57 17.08
C GLN A 100 -9.28 61.38 16.57
N CYS A 101 -9.31 61.72 15.27
CA CYS A 101 -9.11 63.09 14.81
C CYS A 101 -9.73 63.28 13.42
#